data_AF-A0A2S9K128-F1
#
_entry.id   AF-A0A2S9K128-F1
#
_cell.length_a   1.000
_cell.length_b   1.000
_cell.length_c   1.000
_cell.angle_alpha   90.00
_cell.angle_beta   90.00
_cell.angle_gamma   90.00
#
_symmetry.space_group_name_H-M   'P 1'
#
loop_
_entity.id
_entity.type
_entity.pdbx_description
1 polymer ?
#
loop_
_entity_poly.entity_id
_entity_poly.type
_entity_poly.pdbx_seq_one_letter_code
_entity_poly.pdbx_strand_id
1 'polypeptide(L)'
;MKPKAIKPNVELLDFDPENPRFLDVEMGGSIDEAAIQRMIELENIDELVGSIGNQGFFPGEPLLVAPNPADSGRYIVVEGNRRLAALRVLNGLIPKHLMTRTLVDAVEQAKEKPGEVDCFLFPQRRDVLKYLGFRHISGPRRWEPLSKARYLADLVRNFYSDRSLEDQLRAVARDIGSRRDYVAQLLTALNLYERARTAKFYDLQRVDESDISFSLLTTALSYSNIVKFINLTSRDAVNVENVNDGHAKELLAWMFAQNESGETVLGESRRLKYLAAVMGSERALVELRKNRDLDQAYVFTNGPVETFTKLLNSIEGDLTNCMGLLGGDVALDTSHEAILERIEEKAGNLLLLVQKTIRQNDKKKRAQLIDIEVDHNG
;
A
#
# COMPACT_ATOMS: atom_id res chain seq x y z
N MET A 1 -27.40 -13.19 -11.12
CA MET A 1 -28.40 -14.03 -10.42
C MET A 1 -28.97 -13.19 -9.28
N LYS A 2 -30.29 -13.18 -9.05
CA LYS A 2 -30.87 -12.40 -7.94
C LYS A 2 -30.76 -13.23 -6.65
N PRO A 3 -30.21 -12.69 -5.54
CA PRO A 3 -30.17 -13.41 -4.28
C PRO A 3 -31.57 -13.60 -3.69
N LYS A 4 -31.75 -14.63 -2.86
CA LYS A 4 -33.00 -14.91 -2.14
C LYS A 4 -32.97 -14.22 -0.77
N ALA A 5 -33.98 -13.43 -0.44
CA ALA A 5 -34.12 -12.88 0.90
C ALA A 5 -34.52 -13.98 1.90
N ILE A 6 -33.84 -14.06 3.03
CA ILE A 6 -34.11 -14.98 4.15
C ILE A 6 -33.91 -14.25 5.49
N LYS A 7 -34.48 -14.79 6.57
CA LYS A 7 -34.30 -14.30 7.96
C LYS A 7 -33.89 -15.45 8.89
N PRO A 8 -32.65 -15.96 8.81
CA PRO A 8 -32.19 -17.02 9.70
C PRO A 8 -31.97 -16.49 11.12
N ASN A 9 -32.00 -17.41 12.09
CA ASN A 9 -31.53 -17.13 13.44
C ASN A 9 -30.00 -16.88 13.41
N VAL A 10 -29.50 -15.92 14.20
CA VAL A 10 -28.07 -15.58 14.32
C VAL A 10 -27.24 -16.81 14.71
N GLU A 11 -27.80 -17.75 15.48
CA GLU A 11 -27.15 -19.01 15.84
C GLU A 11 -26.83 -19.91 14.64
N LEU A 12 -27.50 -19.73 13.50
CA LEU A 12 -27.27 -20.48 12.25
C LEU A 12 -26.26 -19.79 11.33
N LEU A 13 -25.68 -18.66 11.76
CA LEU A 13 -24.72 -17.88 10.99
C LEU A 13 -23.30 -18.09 11.52
N ASP A 14 -22.41 -18.46 10.60
CA ASP A 14 -20.98 -18.69 10.85
C ASP A 14 -20.13 -17.62 10.17
N PHE A 15 -18.93 -17.39 10.70
CA PHE A 15 -17.93 -16.63 9.97
C PHE A 15 -17.44 -17.42 8.76
N ASP A 16 -17.19 -16.72 7.66
CA ASP A 16 -16.61 -17.33 6.46
C ASP A 16 -15.16 -17.77 6.75
N PRO A 17 -14.83 -19.08 6.68
CA PRO A 17 -13.48 -19.58 6.96
C PRO A 17 -12.45 -19.12 5.90
N GLU A 18 -12.91 -18.73 4.71
CA GLU A 18 -12.07 -18.20 3.63
C GLU A 18 -12.06 -16.66 3.59
N ASN A 19 -12.51 -15.99 4.66
CA ASN A 19 -12.55 -14.54 4.68
C ASN A 19 -11.13 -13.95 4.68
N PRO A 20 -10.77 -13.05 3.75
CA PRO A 20 -9.43 -12.46 3.68
C PRO A 20 -9.00 -11.69 4.94
N ARG A 21 -9.95 -11.31 5.81
CA ARG A 21 -9.65 -10.68 7.10
C ARG A 21 -9.14 -11.67 8.15
N PHE A 22 -9.42 -12.96 8.03
CA PHE A 22 -9.07 -13.97 9.05
C PHE A 22 -7.88 -14.86 8.65
N LEU A 23 -7.30 -14.67 7.46
CA LEU A 23 -6.22 -15.51 6.92
C LEU A 23 -4.87 -15.35 7.63
N ASP A 24 -4.67 -14.28 8.41
CA ASP A 24 -3.39 -13.91 9.01
C ASP A 24 -3.28 -14.32 10.50
N VAL A 25 -4.29 -15.01 11.07
CA VAL A 25 -4.29 -15.41 12.48
C VAL A 25 -3.66 -16.80 12.64
N GLU A 26 -2.58 -16.93 13.42
CA GLU A 26 -2.04 -18.23 13.83
C GLU A 26 -3.17 -19.03 14.52
N MET A 27 -3.61 -20.12 13.89
CA MET A 27 -4.74 -20.93 14.36
C MET A 27 -4.39 -21.73 15.62
N GLY A 28 -4.32 -21.05 16.77
CA GLY A 28 -4.27 -21.66 18.10
C GLY A 28 -5.66 -21.97 18.68
N GLY A 29 -6.75 -21.54 18.03
CA GLY A 29 -8.14 -21.66 18.50
C GLY A 29 -9.16 -21.85 17.36
N SER A 30 -10.46 -21.81 17.68
CA SER A 30 -11.53 -21.92 16.65
C SER A 30 -11.55 -20.69 15.74
N ILE A 31 -11.89 -20.88 14.45
CA ILE A 31 -12.03 -19.79 13.46
C ILE A 31 -12.96 -18.69 13.97
N ASP A 32 -14.04 -19.08 14.65
CA ASP A 32 -15.01 -18.14 15.21
C ASP A 32 -14.42 -17.25 16.30
N GLU A 33 -13.62 -17.80 17.20
CA GLU A 33 -12.97 -17.06 18.28
C GLU A 33 -11.91 -16.10 17.74
N ALA A 34 -11.08 -16.56 16.80
CA ALA A 34 -10.11 -15.73 16.10
C ALA A 34 -10.79 -14.57 15.34
N ALA A 35 -11.91 -14.87 14.67
CA ALA A 35 -12.69 -13.88 13.95
C ALA A 35 -13.27 -12.81 14.89
N ILE A 36 -13.84 -13.22 16.03
CA ILE A 36 -14.39 -12.30 17.03
C ILE A 36 -13.30 -11.43 17.65
N GLN A 37 -12.17 -12.03 18.06
CA GLN A 37 -11.07 -11.29 18.66
C GLN A 37 -10.56 -10.21 17.71
N ARG A 38 -10.34 -10.55 16.45
CA ARG A 38 -9.93 -9.58 15.42
C ARG A 38 -10.95 -8.46 15.24
N MET A 39 -12.24 -8.79 15.25
CA MET A 39 -13.30 -7.79 15.09
C MET A 39 -13.33 -6.79 16.25
N ILE A 40 -13.07 -7.28 17.47
CA ILE A 40 -12.96 -6.44 18.67
C ILE A 40 -11.72 -5.53 18.57
N GLU A 41 -10.55 -6.10 18.29
CA GLU A 41 -9.28 -5.37 18.34
C GLU A 41 -9.06 -4.41 17.18
N LEU A 42 -9.44 -4.81 15.96
CA LEU A 42 -9.05 -4.08 14.74
C LEU A 42 -10.22 -3.39 14.01
N GLU A 43 -11.46 -3.82 14.25
CA GLU A 43 -12.63 -3.36 13.49
C GLU A 43 -13.65 -2.58 14.33
N ASN A 44 -13.30 -2.24 15.58
CA ASN A 44 -14.07 -1.38 16.50
C ASN A 44 -15.58 -1.70 16.46
N ILE A 45 -15.94 -2.90 16.92
CA ILE A 45 -17.33 -3.37 16.91
C ILE A 45 -18.18 -2.83 18.07
N ASP A 46 -17.59 -2.23 19.11
CA ASP A 46 -18.30 -1.65 20.25
C ASP A 46 -19.38 -0.66 19.81
N GLU A 47 -19.06 0.21 18.85
CA GLU A 47 -20.02 1.16 18.27
C GLU A 47 -21.20 0.45 17.60
N LEU A 48 -20.93 -0.66 16.92
CA LEU A 48 -21.93 -1.41 16.19
C LEU A 48 -22.83 -2.22 17.12
N VAL A 49 -22.26 -2.78 18.19
CA VAL A 49 -23.00 -3.42 19.29
C VAL A 49 -23.93 -2.39 19.95
N GLY A 50 -23.42 -1.21 20.28
CA GLY A 50 -24.23 -0.14 20.84
C GLY A 50 -25.31 0.37 19.87
N SER A 51 -25.02 0.50 18.58
CA SER A 51 -25.98 0.94 17.57
C SER A 51 -27.10 -0.07 17.36
N ILE A 52 -26.77 -1.33 17.08
CA ILE A 52 -27.75 -2.41 16.91
C ILE A 52 -28.52 -2.64 18.22
N GLY A 53 -27.83 -2.60 19.35
CA GLY A 53 -28.43 -2.73 20.68
C GLY A 53 -29.45 -1.63 21.00
N ASN A 54 -29.31 -0.44 20.43
CA ASN A 54 -30.24 0.68 20.67
C ASN A 54 -31.37 0.78 19.64
N GLN A 55 -31.10 0.43 18.38
CA GLN A 55 -32.00 0.71 17.24
C GLN A 55 -32.52 -0.55 16.53
N GLY A 56 -31.99 -1.73 16.88
CA GLY A 56 -32.24 -2.97 16.16
C GLY A 56 -31.37 -3.11 14.91
N PHE A 57 -31.48 -4.27 14.24
CA PHE A 57 -30.75 -4.54 13.02
C PHE A 57 -31.36 -3.77 11.85
N PHE A 58 -30.53 -3.08 11.06
CA PHE A 58 -31.00 -2.26 9.94
C PHE A 58 -31.21 -3.11 8.66
N PRO A 59 -32.45 -3.34 8.18
CA PRO A 59 -32.71 -4.24 7.05
C PRO A 59 -32.19 -3.71 5.70
N GLY A 60 -31.93 -2.39 5.60
CA GLY A 60 -31.33 -1.79 4.41
C GLY A 60 -29.90 -2.24 4.14
N GLU A 61 -29.23 -2.79 5.16
CA GLU A 61 -27.94 -3.44 5.05
C GLU A 61 -28.05 -4.89 5.55
N PRO A 62 -28.57 -5.82 4.71
CA PRO A 62 -28.66 -7.23 5.07
C PRO A 62 -27.27 -7.89 5.03
N LEU A 63 -27.11 -9.00 5.73
CA LEU A 63 -25.91 -9.85 5.61
C LEU A 63 -25.95 -10.60 4.28
N LEU A 64 -24.80 -10.80 3.64
CA LEU A 64 -24.71 -11.61 2.43
C LEU A 64 -24.16 -13.00 2.78
N VAL A 65 -24.96 -14.03 2.55
CA VAL A 65 -24.71 -15.37 3.06
C VAL A 65 -24.74 -16.42 1.96
N ALA A 66 -24.05 -17.52 2.19
CA ALA A 66 -24.11 -18.72 1.37
C ALA A 66 -24.26 -19.96 2.27
N PRO A 67 -24.80 -21.09 1.77
CA PRO A 67 -24.86 -22.33 2.53
C PRO A 67 -23.46 -22.74 3.04
N ASN A 68 -23.37 -23.16 4.30
CA ASN A 68 -22.13 -23.68 4.86
C ASN A 68 -21.85 -25.07 4.24
N PRO A 69 -20.71 -25.28 3.54
CA PRO A 69 -20.40 -26.57 2.94
C PRO A 69 -20.13 -27.68 3.96
N ALA A 70 -19.71 -27.32 5.17
CA ALA A 70 -19.34 -28.24 6.24
C ALA A 70 -20.53 -28.64 7.13
N ASP A 71 -21.60 -27.83 7.15
CA ASP A 71 -22.78 -28.07 8.00
C ASP A 71 -24.08 -27.70 7.29
N SER A 72 -24.84 -28.72 6.91
CA SER A 72 -26.10 -28.57 6.17
C SER A 72 -27.19 -27.95 7.06
N GLY A 73 -27.57 -26.72 6.73
CA GLY A 73 -28.59 -25.96 7.46
C GLY A 73 -28.05 -24.68 8.10
N ARG A 74 -26.73 -24.52 8.12
CA ARG A 74 -26.04 -23.29 8.53
C ARG A 74 -25.63 -22.47 7.31
N TYR A 75 -25.30 -21.20 7.55
CA TYR A 75 -24.87 -20.28 6.51
C TYR A 75 -23.56 -19.59 6.91
N ILE A 76 -22.64 -19.49 5.97
CA ILE A 76 -21.44 -18.65 6.13
C ILE A 76 -21.75 -17.22 5.71
N VAL A 77 -21.34 -16.26 6.53
CA VAL A 77 -21.49 -14.82 6.26
C VAL A 77 -20.28 -14.32 5.48
N VAL A 78 -20.48 -14.08 4.18
CA VAL A 78 -19.42 -13.65 3.26
C VAL A 78 -19.24 -12.12 3.33
N GLU A 79 -20.33 -11.36 3.52
CA GLU A 79 -20.28 -9.92 3.81
C GLU A 79 -21.19 -9.55 4.98
N GLY A 80 -20.74 -8.58 5.78
CA GLY A 80 -21.40 -8.14 7.01
C GLY A 80 -20.77 -8.74 8.27
N ASN A 81 -19.52 -9.20 8.22
CA ASN A 81 -18.83 -9.85 9.35
C ASN A 81 -18.81 -9.00 10.64
N ARG A 82 -18.64 -7.68 10.55
CA ARG A 82 -18.74 -6.79 11.73
C ARG A 82 -20.14 -6.79 12.34
N ARG A 83 -21.18 -6.80 11.49
CA ARG A 83 -22.59 -6.90 11.90
C ARG A 83 -22.86 -8.26 12.52
N LEU A 84 -22.36 -9.35 11.93
CA LEU A 84 -22.44 -10.68 12.54
C LEU A 84 -21.76 -10.72 13.91
N ALA A 85 -20.54 -10.17 14.04
CA ALA A 85 -19.82 -10.12 15.31
C ALA A 85 -20.63 -9.37 16.38
N ALA A 86 -21.16 -8.20 16.04
CA ALA A 86 -22.00 -7.42 16.95
C ALA A 86 -23.28 -8.17 17.35
N LEU A 87 -23.94 -8.84 16.41
CA LEU A 87 -25.12 -9.68 16.68
C LEU A 87 -24.78 -10.86 17.60
N ARG A 88 -23.64 -11.52 17.39
CA ARG A 88 -23.18 -12.61 18.26
C ARG A 88 -22.86 -12.11 19.67
N VAL A 89 -22.24 -10.94 19.81
CA VAL A 89 -22.02 -10.29 21.11
C VAL A 89 -23.35 -10.02 21.82
N LEU A 90 -24.30 -9.36 21.14
CA LEU A 90 -25.62 -9.02 21.71
C LEU A 90 -26.42 -10.25 22.15
N ASN A 91 -26.30 -11.35 21.42
CA ASN A 91 -26.99 -12.61 21.71
C ASN A 91 -26.20 -13.55 22.64
N GLY A 92 -25.03 -13.12 23.16
CA GLY A 92 -24.22 -13.95 24.07
C GLY A 92 -23.61 -15.19 23.42
N LEU A 93 -23.42 -15.18 22.10
CA LEU A 93 -22.87 -16.28 21.30
C LEU A 93 -21.34 -16.21 21.17
N ILE A 94 -20.67 -15.48 22.07
CA ILE A 94 -19.22 -15.36 22.11
C ILE A 94 -18.67 -15.83 23.46
N PRO A 95 -17.45 -16.37 23.51
CA PRO A 95 -16.82 -16.75 24.77
C PRO A 95 -16.70 -15.55 25.73
N LYS A 96 -17.00 -15.77 27.02
CA LYS A 96 -17.02 -14.70 28.03
C LYS A 96 -15.67 -14.02 28.22
N HIS A 97 -14.55 -14.69 27.97
CA HIS A 97 -13.22 -14.09 28.14
C HIS A 97 -12.87 -13.07 27.05
N LEU A 98 -13.57 -13.08 25.91
CA LEU A 98 -13.42 -12.08 24.85
C LEU A 98 -14.26 -10.82 25.13
N MET A 99 -15.15 -10.84 26.12
CA MET A 99 -16.00 -9.70 26.47
C MET A 99 -15.19 -8.63 27.20
N THR A 100 -14.94 -7.52 26.53
CA THR A 100 -14.38 -6.31 27.17
C THR A 100 -15.42 -5.65 28.07
N ARG A 101 -14.97 -4.77 28.98
CA ARG A 101 -15.89 -4.01 29.86
C ARG A 101 -16.88 -3.19 29.04
N THR A 102 -16.43 -2.56 27.96
CA THR A 102 -17.27 -1.75 27.07
C THR A 102 -18.36 -2.57 26.39
N LEU A 103 -18.03 -3.79 25.93
CA LEU A 103 -19.02 -4.69 25.34
C LEU A 103 -20.03 -5.18 26.38
N VAL A 104 -19.59 -5.50 27.60
CA VAL A 104 -20.50 -5.89 28.70
C VAL A 104 -21.50 -4.77 28.96
N ASP A 105 -21.01 -3.55 29.16
CA ASP A 105 -21.86 -2.39 29.42
C ASP A 105 -22.83 -2.12 28.25
N ALA A 106 -22.36 -2.26 27.00
CA ALA A 106 -23.19 -2.09 25.81
C ALA A 106 -24.29 -3.15 25.70
N VAL A 107 -24.02 -4.41 26.05
CA VAL A 107 -25.00 -5.50 26.04
C VAL A 107 -26.02 -5.38 27.18
N GLU A 108 -25.60 -4.88 28.35
CA GLU A 108 -26.49 -4.60 29.48
C GLU A 108 -27.43 -3.43 29.19
N GLN A 109 -26.94 -2.41 28.48
CA GLN A 109 -27.73 -1.24 28.08
C GLN A 109 -28.56 -1.45 26.81
N ALA A 110 -28.32 -2.53 26.07
CA ALA A 110 -29.02 -2.83 24.83
C ALA A 110 -30.53 -3.07 25.06
N LYS A 111 -31.34 -2.31 24.34
CA LYS A 111 -32.81 -2.44 24.30
C LYS A 111 -33.26 -3.52 23.31
N GLU A 112 -32.50 -3.69 22.24
CA GLU A 112 -32.76 -4.60 21.14
C GLU A 112 -31.68 -5.69 21.08
N LYS A 113 -32.10 -6.94 20.94
CA LYS A 113 -31.19 -8.09 20.76
C LYS A 113 -31.74 -8.99 19.65
N PRO A 114 -31.56 -8.60 18.37
CA PRO A 114 -32.16 -9.33 17.25
C PRO A 114 -31.63 -10.76 17.18
N GLY A 115 -32.51 -11.74 17.38
CA GLY A 115 -32.19 -13.16 17.22
C GLY A 115 -32.34 -13.66 15.78
N GLU A 116 -33.13 -12.97 14.95
CA GLU A 116 -33.28 -13.23 13.51
C GLU A 116 -32.92 -11.97 12.71
N VAL A 117 -32.24 -12.13 11.58
CA VAL A 117 -31.70 -10.98 10.82
C VAL A 117 -31.88 -11.11 9.31
N ASP A 118 -32.14 -9.98 8.65
CA ASP A 118 -32.27 -9.93 7.20
C ASP A 118 -30.96 -10.31 6.50
N CYS A 119 -31.05 -11.36 5.67
CA CYS A 119 -29.93 -11.86 4.88
C CYS A 119 -30.32 -12.06 3.43
N PHE A 120 -29.34 -11.90 2.53
CA PHE A 120 -29.42 -12.31 1.14
C PHE A 120 -28.63 -13.60 0.94
N LEU A 121 -29.36 -14.67 0.69
CA LEU A 121 -28.84 -16.00 0.38
C LEU A 121 -28.43 -16.09 -1.09
N PHE A 122 -27.17 -16.42 -1.29
CA PHE A 122 -26.60 -16.77 -2.58
C PHE A 122 -26.42 -18.30 -2.66
N PRO A 123 -26.56 -18.90 -3.85
CA PRO A 123 -26.41 -20.35 -3.99
C PRO A 123 -25.02 -20.86 -3.58
N GLN A 124 -23.99 -20.06 -3.85
CA GLN A 124 -22.60 -20.38 -3.53
C GLN A 124 -21.86 -19.15 -3.02
N ARG A 125 -20.86 -19.35 -2.16
CA ARG A 125 -19.96 -18.29 -1.64
C ARG A 125 -19.44 -17.38 -2.75
N ARG A 126 -18.99 -17.98 -3.85
CA ARG A 126 -18.46 -17.27 -5.01
C ARG A 126 -19.47 -16.26 -5.57
N ASP A 127 -20.76 -16.57 -5.59
CA ASP A 127 -21.77 -15.68 -6.18
C ASP A 127 -21.93 -14.37 -5.39
N VAL A 128 -21.61 -14.38 -4.09
CA VAL A 128 -21.51 -13.17 -3.27
C VAL A 128 -20.38 -12.27 -3.77
N LEU A 129 -19.21 -12.83 -4.09
CA LEU A 129 -18.05 -12.06 -4.56
C LEU A 129 -18.38 -11.25 -5.81
N LYS A 130 -19.13 -11.82 -6.77
CA LYS A 130 -19.61 -11.10 -7.96
C LYS A 130 -20.54 -9.92 -7.61
N TYR A 131 -21.41 -10.12 -6.63
CA TYR A 131 -22.33 -9.08 -6.15
C TYR A 131 -21.60 -7.95 -5.41
N LEU A 132 -20.56 -8.27 -4.63
CA LEU A 132 -19.73 -7.30 -3.92
C LEU A 132 -18.96 -6.38 -4.85
N GLY A 133 -18.42 -6.91 -5.95
CA GLY A 133 -17.71 -6.11 -6.96
C GLY A 133 -18.60 -4.97 -7.47
N PHE A 134 -19.86 -5.27 -7.76
CA PHE A 134 -20.82 -4.26 -8.22
C PHE A 134 -21.16 -3.19 -7.16
N ARG A 135 -21.28 -3.56 -5.88
CA ARG A 135 -21.77 -2.68 -4.80
C ARG A 135 -20.67 -1.88 -4.07
N HIS A 136 -19.45 -2.41 -3.92
CA HIS A 136 -18.39 -1.78 -3.12
C HIS A 136 -17.39 -0.96 -3.92
N ILE A 137 -17.44 -1.06 -5.24
CA ILE A 137 -16.70 -0.16 -6.14
C ILE A 137 -17.45 1.17 -6.30
N SER A 138 -18.77 1.12 -6.18
CA SER A 138 -19.68 2.27 -6.32
C SER A 138 -20.19 2.81 -4.97
N GLY A 139 -19.77 2.21 -3.84
CA GLY A 139 -20.25 2.56 -2.49
C GLY A 139 -19.41 3.65 -1.80
N PRO A 140 -19.95 4.29 -0.74
CA PRO A 140 -19.31 5.45 -0.10
C PRO A 140 -18.06 5.12 0.75
N ARG A 141 -17.87 3.87 1.18
CA ARG A 141 -16.66 3.42 1.89
C ARG A 141 -15.72 2.69 0.94
N ARG A 142 -14.59 3.35 0.62
CA ARG A 142 -13.52 2.78 -0.20
C ARG A 142 -12.84 1.66 0.57
N TRP A 143 -12.56 0.55 -0.11
CA TRP A 143 -11.77 -0.53 0.46
C TRP A 143 -10.32 -0.12 0.69
N GLU A 144 -9.74 -0.62 1.78
CA GLU A 144 -8.31 -0.52 2.01
C GLU A 144 -7.54 -1.23 0.89
N PRO A 145 -6.39 -0.70 0.43
CA PRO A 145 -5.69 -1.18 -0.76
C PRO A 145 -5.30 -2.66 -0.72
N LEU A 146 -4.84 -3.18 0.42
CA LEU A 146 -4.49 -4.60 0.57
C LEU A 146 -5.73 -5.50 0.45
N SER A 147 -6.82 -5.14 1.14
CA SER A 147 -8.11 -5.86 1.07
C SER A 147 -8.63 -5.89 -0.36
N LYS A 148 -8.50 -4.78 -1.08
CA LYS A 148 -8.84 -4.72 -2.51
C LYS A 148 -7.99 -5.68 -3.32
N ALA A 149 -6.67 -5.66 -3.16
CA ALA A 149 -5.81 -6.56 -3.92
C ALA A 149 -6.13 -8.04 -3.63
N ARG A 150 -6.33 -8.43 -2.36
CA ARG A 150 -6.71 -9.80 -1.96
C ARG A 150 -8.01 -10.25 -2.64
N TYR A 151 -9.03 -9.41 -2.64
CA TYR A 151 -10.27 -9.71 -3.34
C TYR A 151 -10.11 -9.85 -4.86
N LEU A 152 -9.26 -9.02 -5.50
CA LEU A 152 -8.98 -9.20 -6.92
C LEU A 152 -8.34 -10.56 -7.18
N ALA A 153 -7.42 -10.99 -6.31
CA ALA A 153 -6.82 -12.32 -6.38
C ALA A 153 -7.87 -13.44 -6.17
N ASP A 154 -8.83 -13.23 -5.26
CA ASP A 154 -9.94 -14.17 -5.07
C ASP A 154 -10.85 -14.24 -6.29
N LEU A 155 -11.14 -13.12 -6.96
CA LEU A 155 -11.89 -13.12 -8.23
C LEU A 155 -11.16 -13.92 -9.31
N VAL A 156 -9.85 -13.71 -9.47
CA VAL A 156 -9.03 -14.48 -10.40
C VAL A 156 -9.12 -15.97 -10.08
N ARG A 157 -8.86 -16.34 -8.83
CA ARG A 157 -8.81 -17.74 -8.38
C ARG A 157 -10.13 -18.47 -8.57
N ASN A 158 -11.26 -17.81 -8.28
CA ASN A 158 -12.57 -18.46 -8.24
C ASN A 158 -13.29 -18.49 -9.59
N PHE A 159 -12.97 -17.57 -10.51
CA PHE A 159 -13.73 -17.40 -11.75
C PHE A 159 -12.93 -17.47 -13.04
N TYR A 160 -11.62 -17.26 -12.95
CA TYR A 160 -10.79 -17.03 -14.13
C TYR A 160 -9.49 -17.87 -14.10
N SER A 161 -9.33 -18.80 -13.15
CA SER A 161 -8.12 -19.59 -12.96
C SER A 161 -7.75 -20.47 -14.18
N ASP A 162 -8.75 -20.83 -14.98
CA ASP A 162 -8.63 -21.62 -16.22
C ASP A 162 -8.23 -20.77 -17.44
N ARG A 163 -8.14 -19.45 -17.30
CA ARG A 163 -7.86 -18.51 -18.39
C ARG A 163 -6.40 -18.09 -18.43
N SER A 164 -5.96 -17.55 -19.57
CA SER A 164 -4.67 -16.87 -19.68
C SER A 164 -4.60 -15.69 -18.70
N LEU A 165 -3.39 -15.35 -18.22
CA LEU A 165 -3.19 -14.21 -17.33
C LEU A 165 -3.77 -12.92 -17.93
N GLU A 166 -3.60 -12.71 -19.23
CA GLU A 166 -4.12 -11.51 -19.89
C GLU A 166 -5.65 -11.45 -19.84
N ASP A 167 -6.33 -12.58 -20.04
CA ASP A 167 -7.79 -12.65 -19.98
C ASP A 167 -8.32 -12.57 -18.54
N GLN A 168 -7.61 -13.13 -17.57
CA GLN A 168 -7.89 -12.94 -16.14
C GLN A 168 -7.91 -11.45 -15.79
N LEU A 169 -6.84 -10.72 -16.15
CA LEU A 169 -6.70 -9.29 -15.87
C LEU A 169 -7.79 -8.46 -16.56
N ARG A 170 -8.12 -8.78 -17.82
CA ARG A 170 -9.20 -8.11 -18.57
C ARG A 170 -10.57 -8.36 -17.94
N ALA A 171 -10.86 -9.60 -17.54
CA ALA A 171 -12.15 -9.96 -16.96
C ALA A 171 -12.35 -9.27 -15.61
N VAL A 172 -11.36 -9.34 -14.72
CA VAL A 172 -11.40 -8.66 -13.41
C VAL A 172 -11.50 -7.15 -13.59
N ALA A 173 -10.69 -6.55 -14.47
CA ALA A 173 -10.75 -5.10 -14.73
C ALA A 173 -12.15 -4.65 -15.20
N ARG A 174 -12.83 -5.46 -16.03
CA ARG A 174 -14.20 -5.20 -16.47
C ARG A 174 -15.19 -5.31 -15.31
N ASP A 175 -15.11 -6.38 -14.53
CA ASP A 175 -16.00 -6.61 -13.37
C ASP A 175 -15.89 -5.47 -12.36
N ILE A 176 -14.68 -4.93 -12.20
CA ILE A 176 -14.38 -3.90 -11.22
C ILE A 176 -14.37 -2.47 -11.77
N GLY A 177 -14.75 -2.27 -13.04
CA GLY A 177 -14.75 -0.95 -13.68
C GLY A 177 -13.41 -0.21 -13.59
N SER A 178 -12.30 -0.92 -13.78
CA SER A 178 -10.94 -0.37 -13.63
C SER A 178 -10.07 -0.63 -14.85
N ARG A 179 -8.85 -0.09 -14.83
CA ARG A 179 -7.87 -0.31 -15.91
C ARG A 179 -7.10 -1.60 -15.65
N ARG A 180 -6.80 -2.34 -16.72
CA ARG A 180 -6.09 -3.62 -16.68
C ARG A 180 -4.70 -3.51 -16.04
N ASP A 181 -3.93 -2.49 -16.41
CA ASP A 181 -2.59 -2.22 -15.89
C ASP A 181 -2.62 -1.95 -14.37
N TYR A 182 -3.65 -1.25 -13.89
CA TYR A 182 -3.84 -1.02 -12.47
C TYR A 182 -4.18 -2.31 -11.70
N VAL A 183 -5.04 -3.18 -12.25
CA VAL A 183 -5.32 -4.50 -11.67
C VAL A 183 -4.04 -5.33 -11.57
N ALA A 184 -3.27 -5.37 -12.66
CA ALA A 184 -2.00 -6.09 -12.72
C ALA A 184 -1.00 -5.58 -11.68
N GLN A 185 -0.87 -4.25 -11.51
CA GLN A 185 -0.03 -3.65 -10.48
C GLN A 185 -0.47 -4.03 -9.06
N LEU A 186 -1.78 -4.04 -8.76
CA LEU A 186 -2.27 -4.44 -7.44
C LEU A 186 -1.97 -5.91 -7.14
N LEU A 187 -2.18 -6.80 -8.12
CA LEU A 187 -1.86 -8.22 -7.98
C LEU A 187 -0.36 -8.46 -7.84
N THR A 188 0.47 -7.71 -8.58
CA THR A 188 1.94 -7.75 -8.46
C THR A 188 2.39 -7.36 -7.06
N ALA A 189 1.87 -6.26 -6.53
CA ALA A 189 2.18 -5.82 -5.17
C ALA A 189 1.69 -6.80 -4.10
N LEU A 190 0.51 -7.42 -4.30
CA LEU A 190 0.01 -8.47 -3.42
C LEU A 190 0.93 -9.69 -3.43
N ASN A 191 1.36 -10.15 -4.60
CA ASN A 191 2.24 -11.32 -4.68
C ASN A 191 3.60 -11.06 -4.03
N LEU A 192 4.14 -9.84 -4.17
CA LEU A 192 5.34 -9.41 -3.43
C LEU A 192 5.12 -9.39 -1.91
N TYR A 193 3.98 -8.86 -1.48
CA TYR A 193 3.60 -8.82 -0.07
C TYR A 193 3.47 -10.24 0.51
N GLU A 194 2.75 -11.13 -0.15
CA GLU A 194 2.55 -12.52 0.27
C GLU A 194 3.86 -13.32 0.26
N ARG A 195 4.75 -13.06 -0.71
CA ARG A 195 6.10 -13.63 -0.74
C ARG A 195 6.89 -13.21 0.49
N ALA A 196 6.92 -11.91 0.80
CA ALA A 196 7.59 -11.40 1.99
C ALA A 196 6.96 -11.95 3.28
N ARG A 197 5.63 -11.97 3.38
CA ARG A 197 4.88 -12.52 4.52
C ARG A 197 5.20 -13.99 4.77
N THR A 198 5.22 -14.81 3.70
CA THR A 198 5.62 -16.23 3.76
C THR A 198 7.05 -16.40 4.26
N ALA A 199 7.93 -15.48 3.88
CA ALA A 199 9.31 -15.40 4.37
C ALA A 199 9.44 -14.67 5.73
N LYS A 200 8.34 -14.45 6.47
CA LYS A 200 8.30 -13.72 7.76
C LYS A 200 8.95 -12.34 7.67
N PHE A 201 8.67 -11.62 6.59
CA PHE A 201 9.30 -10.36 6.21
C PHE A 201 10.84 -10.40 6.30
N TYR A 202 11.42 -11.55 5.98
CA TYR A 202 12.86 -11.83 6.01
C TYR A 202 13.51 -11.61 7.39
N ASP A 203 12.77 -11.86 8.46
CA ASP A 203 13.18 -11.68 9.86
C ASP A 203 13.65 -10.25 10.17
N LEU A 204 13.01 -9.25 9.54
CA LEU A 204 13.25 -7.85 9.85
C LEU A 204 12.75 -7.55 11.27
N GLN A 205 13.60 -6.91 12.08
CA GLN A 205 13.22 -6.52 13.44
C GLN A 205 12.12 -5.47 13.39
N ARG A 206 11.07 -5.66 14.19
CA ARG A 206 9.92 -4.73 14.33
C ARG A 206 9.24 -4.44 12.99
N VAL A 207 9.06 -5.50 12.19
CA VAL A 207 8.28 -5.45 10.96
C VAL A 207 7.34 -6.65 10.96
N ASP A 208 6.06 -6.38 11.20
CA ASP A 208 4.98 -7.33 10.98
C ASP A 208 3.99 -6.81 9.92
N GLU A 209 2.89 -7.53 9.72
CA GLU A 209 1.89 -7.16 8.71
C GLU A 209 1.27 -5.77 8.92
N SER A 210 1.16 -5.31 10.16
CA SER A 210 0.57 -4.02 10.53
C SER A 210 1.50 -2.83 10.20
N ASP A 211 2.81 -3.07 10.16
CA ASP A 211 3.82 -2.06 9.80
C ASP A 211 3.91 -1.82 8.28
N ILE A 212 3.45 -2.79 7.48
CA ILE A 212 3.57 -2.72 6.02
C ILE A 212 2.42 -1.92 5.42
N SER A 213 2.70 -0.66 5.08
CA SER A 213 1.79 0.14 4.25
C SER A 213 1.75 -0.37 2.81
N PHE A 214 0.68 -1.08 2.45
CA PHE A 214 0.47 -1.59 1.09
C PHE A 214 0.40 -0.48 0.03
N SER A 215 -0.15 0.69 0.38
CA SER A 215 -0.14 1.89 -0.47
C SER A 215 1.28 2.36 -0.77
N LEU A 216 2.17 2.31 0.23
CA LEU A 216 3.56 2.70 0.05
C LEU A 216 4.30 1.68 -0.83
N LEU A 217 4.08 0.38 -0.62
CA LEU A 217 4.64 -0.68 -1.46
C LEU A 217 4.21 -0.53 -2.93
N THR A 218 2.91 -0.37 -3.18
CA THR A 218 2.38 -0.16 -4.55
C THR A 218 2.97 1.10 -5.21
N THR A 219 3.21 2.16 -4.43
CA THR A 219 3.84 3.40 -4.91
C THR A 219 5.33 3.18 -5.21
N ALA A 220 6.05 2.44 -4.38
CA ALA A 220 7.46 2.11 -4.62
C ALA A 220 7.66 1.37 -5.95
N LEU A 221 6.77 0.44 -6.30
CA LEU A 221 6.81 -0.29 -7.56
C LEU A 221 6.55 0.59 -8.80
N SER A 222 6.09 1.84 -8.63
CA SER A 222 5.97 2.78 -9.74
C SER A 222 7.33 3.32 -10.23
N TYR A 223 8.39 3.15 -9.43
CA TYR A 223 9.73 3.59 -9.76
C TYR A 223 10.53 2.47 -10.45
N SER A 224 10.97 2.72 -11.68
CA SER A 224 11.69 1.73 -12.49
C SER A 224 12.98 1.23 -11.86
N ASN A 225 13.72 2.10 -11.16
CA ASN A 225 14.94 1.69 -10.45
C ASN A 225 14.65 0.73 -9.29
N ILE A 226 13.53 0.89 -8.58
CA ILE A 226 13.11 -0.03 -7.52
C ILE A 226 12.74 -1.39 -8.14
N VAL A 227 11.93 -1.38 -9.20
CA VAL A 227 11.54 -2.59 -9.95
C VAL A 227 12.76 -3.36 -10.45
N LYS A 228 13.74 -2.67 -11.05
CA LYS A 228 15.01 -3.25 -11.48
C LYS A 228 15.83 -3.79 -10.32
N PHE A 229 15.93 -3.04 -9.22
CA PHE A 229 16.71 -3.42 -8.05
C PHE A 229 16.24 -4.76 -7.47
N ILE A 230 14.94 -4.96 -7.29
CA ILE A 230 14.40 -6.23 -6.78
C ILE A 230 14.31 -7.34 -7.84
N ASN A 231 14.82 -7.14 -9.05
CA ASN A 231 14.73 -8.07 -10.17
C ASN A 231 13.28 -8.43 -10.57
N LEU A 232 12.38 -7.45 -10.55
CA LEU A 232 11.02 -7.61 -11.03
C LEU A 232 10.95 -7.21 -12.53
N THR A 233 10.29 -8.02 -13.36
CA THR A 233 10.23 -7.78 -14.82
C THR A 233 9.60 -6.44 -15.18
N SER A 234 8.51 -6.07 -14.52
CA SER A 234 7.84 -4.79 -14.67
C SER A 234 6.94 -4.53 -13.45
N ARG A 235 6.47 -3.29 -13.29
CA ARG A 235 5.58 -2.91 -12.17
C ARG A 235 4.23 -3.64 -12.15
N ASP A 236 3.85 -4.25 -13.27
CA ASP A 236 2.61 -4.98 -13.51
C ASP A 236 2.85 -6.47 -13.81
N ALA A 237 4.07 -6.96 -13.54
CA ALA A 237 4.42 -8.36 -13.65
C ALA A 237 3.82 -9.16 -12.48
N VAL A 238 2.61 -9.70 -12.68
CA VAL A 238 1.91 -10.49 -11.65
C VAL A 238 2.76 -11.67 -11.16
N ASN A 239 3.59 -12.26 -12.03
CA ASN A 239 4.56 -13.27 -11.59
C ASN A 239 5.80 -12.60 -10.94
N VAL A 240 6.05 -12.97 -9.67
CA VAL A 240 7.13 -12.46 -8.81
C VAL A 240 8.15 -13.54 -8.45
N GLU A 241 8.19 -14.67 -9.17
CA GLU A 241 9.09 -15.80 -8.89
C GLU A 241 10.57 -15.42 -8.94
N ASN A 242 10.95 -14.57 -9.90
CA ASN A 242 12.33 -14.16 -10.16
C ASN A 242 12.82 -13.01 -9.25
N VAL A 243 11.98 -12.53 -8.32
CA VAL A 243 12.35 -11.45 -7.41
C VAL A 243 13.55 -11.87 -6.57
N ASN A 244 14.52 -10.96 -6.44
CA ASN A 244 15.68 -11.14 -5.59
C ASN A 244 15.29 -10.86 -4.13
N ASP A 245 15.18 -11.92 -3.33
CA ASP A 245 14.77 -11.82 -1.93
C ASP A 245 15.73 -11.00 -1.05
N GLY A 246 17.04 -11.00 -1.36
CA GLY A 246 18.01 -10.16 -0.66
C GLY A 246 17.75 -8.67 -0.90
N HIS A 247 17.51 -8.28 -2.15
CA HIS A 247 17.16 -6.91 -2.49
C HIS A 247 15.74 -6.53 -2.03
N ALA A 248 14.79 -7.47 -2.05
CA ALA A 248 13.46 -7.26 -1.49
C ALA A 248 13.53 -7.02 0.02
N LYS A 249 14.37 -7.78 0.75
CA LYS A 249 14.66 -7.55 2.17
C LYS A 249 15.23 -6.16 2.40
N GLU A 250 16.21 -5.71 1.62
CA GLU A 250 16.77 -4.36 1.73
C GLU A 250 15.72 -3.28 1.48
N LEU A 251 14.90 -3.43 0.44
CA LEU A 251 13.81 -2.51 0.13
C LEU A 251 12.83 -2.41 1.31
N LEU A 252 12.33 -3.53 1.82
CA LEU A 252 11.41 -3.54 2.95
C LEU A 252 12.05 -2.99 4.22
N ALA A 253 13.34 -3.30 4.47
CA ALA A 253 14.08 -2.75 5.60
C ALA A 253 14.15 -1.22 5.55
N TRP A 254 14.46 -0.64 4.39
CA TRP A 254 14.54 0.81 4.27
C TRP A 254 13.19 1.50 4.35
N MET A 255 12.12 0.84 3.90
CA MET A 255 10.78 1.41 3.90
C MET A 255 10.06 1.28 5.25
N PHE A 256 10.26 0.16 5.97
CA PHE A 256 9.40 -0.24 7.08
C PHE A 256 10.15 -0.56 8.37
N ALA A 257 11.42 -0.98 8.33
CA ALA A 257 12.14 -1.29 9.56
C ALA A 257 12.54 -0.01 10.31
N GLN A 258 11.97 0.14 11.51
CA GLN A 258 12.18 1.30 12.37
C GLN A 258 13.46 1.17 13.22
N ASN A 259 14.15 2.29 13.44
CA ASN A 259 15.24 2.39 14.41
C ASN A 259 14.70 2.54 15.85
N GLU A 260 15.59 2.78 16.82
CA GLU A 260 15.22 2.98 18.22
C GLU A 260 14.30 4.19 18.44
N SER A 261 14.38 5.19 17.56
CA SER A 261 13.55 6.40 17.54
C SER A 261 12.21 6.22 16.81
N GLY A 262 11.92 5.04 16.27
CA GLY A 262 10.70 4.77 15.48
C GLY A 262 10.77 5.23 14.03
N GLU A 263 11.95 5.62 13.52
CA GLU A 263 12.13 6.15 12.18
C GLU A 263 12.65 5.10 11.20
N THR A 264 12.16 5.11 9.96
CA THR A 264 12.69 4.28 8.86
C THR A 264 13.71 5.06 8.04
N VAL A 265 14.54 4.35 7.26
CA VAL A 265 15.53 5.00 6.37
C VAL A 265 14.83 5.88 5.32
N LEU A 266 13.66 5.45 4.85
CA LEU A 266 12.84 6.23 3.93
C LEU A 266 12.25 7.46 4.63
N GLY A 267 11.73 7.32 5.85
CA GLY A 267 10.93 8.33 6.52
C GLY A 267 9.60 8.54 5.78
N GLU A 268 9.42 9.71 5.16
CA GLU A 268 8.18 10.05 4.45
C GLU A 268 8.05 9.41 3.06
N SER A 269 6.82 9.04 2.67
CA SER A 269 6.51 8.44 1.36
C SER A 269 6.99 9.25 0.15
N ARG A 270 7.02 10.59 0.26
CA ARG A 270 7.50 11.50 -0.79
C ARG A 270 8.99 11.35 -1.11
N ARG A 271 9.76 10.70 -0.23
CA ARG A 271 11.20 10.42 -0.41
C ARG A 271 11.47 9.16 -1.22
N LEU A 272 10.43 8.42 -1.66
CA LEU A 272 10.59 7.26 -2.54
C LEU A 272 11.36 7.59 -3.82
N LYS A 273 11.22 8.81 -4.36
CA LYS A 273 12.02 9.28 -5.50
C LYS A 273 13.53 9.31 -5.21
N TYR A 274 13.93 9.60 -3.97
CA TYR A 274 15.34 9.61 -3.57
C TYR A 274 15.85 8.19 -3.39
N LEU A 275 15.06 7.33 -2.71
CA LEU A 275 15.38 5.91 -2.56
C LEU A 275 15.53 5.22 -3.93
N ALA A 276 14.62 5.50 -4.86
CA ALA A 276 14.69 4.99 -6.23
C ALA A 276 15.93 5.51 -6.99
N ALA A 277 16.30 6.79 -6.82
CA ALA A 277 17.52 7.32 -7.43
C ALA A 277 18.77 6.65 -6.86
N VAL A 278 18.82 6.42 -5.55
CA VAL A 278 19.91 5.72 -4.87
C VAL A 278 20.05 4.28 -5.35
N MET A 279 18.95 3.54 -5.47
CA MET A 279 18.95 2.16 -6.02
C MET A 279 19.40 2.10 -7.49
N GLY A 280 19.34 3.21 -8.23
CA GLY A 280 19.85 3.32 -9.59
C GLY A 280 21.34 3.64 -9.70
N SER A 281 22.05 3.84 -8.58
CA SER A 281 23.48 4.18 -8.54
C SER A 281 24.22 3.24 -7.59
N GLU A 282 25.16 2.45 -8.12
CA GLU A 282 25.95 1.50 -7.32
C GLU A 282 26.68 2.20 -6.17
N ARG A 283 27.27 3.36 -6.43
CA ARG A 283 27.98 4.15 -5.41
C ARG A 283 27.03 4.64 -4.31
N ALA A 284 25.88 5.18 -4.69
CA ALA A 284 24.89 5.65 -3.72
C ALA A 284 24.33 4.51 -2.87
N LEU A 285 24.13 3.35 -3.50
CA LEU A 285 23.65 2.15 -2.82
C LEU A 285 24.64 1.64 -1.77
N VAL A 286 25.95 1.67 -2.07
CA VAL A 286 27.01 1.34 -1.09
C VAL A 286 26.96 2.28 0.11
N GLU A 287 26.79 3.59 -0.12
CA GLU A 287 26.68 4.57 0.96
C GLU A 287 25.42 4.38 1.79
N LEU A 288 24.28 4.07 1.16
CA LEU A 288 23.03 3.77 1.87
C LEU A 288 23.16 2.53 2.76
N ARG A 289 23.77 1.46 2.25
CA ARG A 289 24.02 0.23 3.00
C ARG A 289 24.93 0.46 4.20
N LYS A 290 25.93 1.34 4.05
CA LYS A 290 26.92 1.64 5.10
C LYS A 290 26.37 2.55 6.19
N ASN A 291 25.78 3.68 5.80
CA ASN A 291 25.47 4.76 6.75
C ASN A 291 24.00 4.79 7.15
N ARG A 292 23.12 4.07 6.42
CA ARG A 292 21.65 4.08 6.61
C ARG A 292 21.03 5.49 6.56
N ASP A 293 21.70 6.43 5.89
CA ASP A 293 21.25 7.79 5.68
C ASP A 293 20.90 8.00 4.20
N LEU A 294 19.61 8.17 3.93
CA LEU A 294 19.11 8.34 2.58
C LEU A 294 19.54 9.67 1.94
N ASP A 295 19.64 10.75 2.71
CA ASP A 295 20.03 12.05 2.17
C ASP A 295 21.52 12.04 1.81
N GLN A 296 22.35 11.47 2.68
CA GLN A 296 23.77 11.30 2.41
C GLN A 296 24.00 10.42 1.17
N ALA A 297 23.29 9.29 1.07
CA ALA A 297 23.38 8.41 -0.10
C ALA A 297 22.92 9.10 -1.39
N TYR A 298 21.86 9.90 -1.32
CA TYR A 298 21.29 10.61 -2.46
C TYR A 298 22.29 11.59 -3.11
N VAL A 299 23.22 12.18 -2.34
CA VAL A 299 24.30 13.05 -2.86
C VAL A 299 25.19 12.31 -3.86
N PHE A 300 25.32 10.98 -3.76
CA PHE A 300 26.13 10.16 -4.66
C PHE A 300 25.35 9.62 -5.87
N THR A 301 24.14 10.11 -6.09
CA THR A 301 23.37 9.85 -7.31
C THR A 301 23.62 10.95 -8.35
N ASN A 302 23.15 10.74 -9.59
CA ASN A 302 23.10 11.82 -10.57
C ASN A 302 22.01 12.86 -10.26
N GLY A 303 21.13 12.61 -9.29
CA GLY A 303 19.97 13.45 -8.97
C GLY A 303 20.30 14.91 -8.68
N PRO A 304 21.30 15.23 -7.83
CA PRO A 304 21.74 16.61 -7.59
C PRO A 304 22.25 17.30 -8.86
N VAL A 305 23.03 16.60 -9.69
CA VAL A 305 23.59 17.15 -10.93
C VAL A 305 22.48 17.38 -11.96
N GLU A 306 21.61 16.40 -12.19
CA GLU A 306 20.48 16.53 -13.11
C GLU A 306 19.51 17.63 -12.68
N THR A 307 19.25 17.76 -11.38
CA THR A 307 18.41 18.84 -10.82
C THR A 307 19.07 20.20 -11.06
N PHE A 308 20.37 20.30 -10.81
CA PHE A 308 21.13 21.52 -11.05
C PHE A 308 21.12 21.90 -12.54
N THR A 309 21.36 20.94 -13.44
CA THR A 309 21.30 21.15 -14.90
C THR A 309 19.90 21.58 -15.36
N LYS A 310 18.83 20.97 -14.84
CA LYS A 310 17.45 21.38 -15.18
C LYS A 310 17.16 22.83 -14.77
N LEU A 311 17.62 23.25 -13.60
CA LEU A 311 17.44 24.64 -13.15
C LEU A 311 18.22 25.62 -14.05
N LEU A 312 19.45 25.29 -14.44
CA LEU A 312 20.23 26.11 -15.37
C LEU A 312 19.53 26.26 -16.72
N ASN A 313 19.05 25.17 -17.30
CA ASN A 313 18.32 25.20 -18.57
C ASN A 313 17.02 26.01 -18.48
N SER A 314 16.33 25.96 -17.33
CA SER A 314 15.14 26.80 -17.09
C SER A 314 15.50 28.28 -17.07
N ILE A 315 16.55 28.65 -16.35
CA ILE A 315 17.03 30.05 -16.28
C ILE A 315 17.43 30.55 -17.67
N GLU A 316 18.16 29.75 -18.44
CA GLU A 316 18.55 30.07 -19.82
C GLU A 316 17.33 30.27 -20.73
N GLY A 317 16.34 29.38 -20.63
CA GLY A 317 15.09 29.48 -21.37
C GLY A 317 14.29 30.73 -21.03
N ASP A 318 14.15 31.04 -19.73
CA ASP A 318 13.42 32.22 -19.26
C ASP A 318 14.11 33.52 -19.71
N LEU A 319 15.45 33.60 -19.64
CA LEU A 319 16.21 34.73 -20.16
C LEU A 319 16.03 34.91 -21.67
N THR A 320 16.04 33.81 -22.43
CA THR A 320 15.80 33.83 -23.88
C THR A 320 14.40 34.35 -24.21
N ASN A 321 13.38 33.92 -23.45
CA ASN A 321 12.01 34.40 -23.59
C ASN A 321 11.90 35.90 -23.30
N CYS A 322 12.55 36.39 -22.24
CA CYS A 322 12.62 37.82 -21.93
C CYS A 322 13.24 38.62 -23.08
N MET A 323 14.35 38.15 -23.67
CA MET A 323 14.97 38.79 -24.83
C MET A 323 14.04 38.82 -26.05
N GLY A 324 13.27 37.75 -26.28
CA GLY A 324 12.28 37.70 -27.37
C GLY A 324 11.15 38.73 -27.23
N LEU A 325 10.76 39.06 -26.00
CA LEU A 325 9.74 40.09 -25.73
C LEU A 325 10.23 41.52 -25.99
N LEU A 326 11.54 41.76 -25.98
CA LEU A 326 12.13 43.07 -26.32
C LEU A 326 11.92 43.46 -27.79
N GLY A 327 11.53 42.50 -28.64
CA GLY A 327 11.18 42.75 -30.05
C GLY A 327 9.79 43.35 -30.27
N GLY A 328 8.96 43.50 -29.22
CA GLY A 328 7.64 44.12 -29.27
C GLY A 328 7.57 45.49 -28.56
N ASP A 329 6.38 46.11 -28.53
CA ASP A 329 6.12 47.36 -27.79
C ASP A 329 6.05 47.09 -26.27
N VAL A 330 7.20 46.81 -25.64
CA VAL A 330 7.33 46.65 -24.19
C VAL A 330 7.87 47.93 -23.57
N ALA A 331 7.08 48.55 -22.68
CA ALA A 331 7.53 49.70 -21.89
C ALA A 331 8.38 49.21 -20.70
N LEU A 332 9.70 49.41 -20.79
CA LEU A 332 10.65 49.11 -19.73
C LEU A 332 11.03 50.37 -18.95
N ASP A 333 11.38 50.20 -17.67
CA ASP A 333 11.85 51.26 -16.78
C ASP A 333 13.08 50.82 -15.97
N THR A 334 13.60 51.73 -15.15
CA THR A 334 14.80 51.50 -14.32
C THR A 334 14.63 50.39 -13.27
N SER A 335 13.40 50.02 -12.92
CA SER A 335 13.17 48.89 -12.00
C SER A 335 13.51 47.55 -12.66
N HIS A 336 13.29 47.43 -13.97
CA HIS A 336 13.63 46.24 -14.76
C HIS A 336 15.15 46.10 -14.91
N GLU A 337 15.85 47.21 -15.15
CA GLU A 337 17.32 47.26 -15.16
C GLU A 337 17.91 46.78 -13.84
N ALA A 338 17.42 47.29 -12.71
CA ALA A 338 17.86 46.86 -11.38
C ALA A 338 17.56 45.37 -11.08
N ILE A 339 16.53 44.77 -11.70
CA ILE A 339 16.28 43.33 -11.60
C ILE A 339 17.34 42.55 -12.38
N LEU A 340 17.70 42.99 -13.59
CA LEU A 340 18.71 42.35 -14.43
C LEU A 340 20.09 42.40 -13.78
N GLU A 341 20.49 43.53 -13.19
CA GLU A 341 21.77 43.65 -12.46
C GLU A 341 21.86 42.65 -11.30
N ARG A 342 20.77 42.47 -10.53
CA ARG A 342 20.72 41.46 -9.45
C ARG A 342 20.80 40.02 -9.98
N ILE A 343 20.23 39.76 -11.16
CA ILE A 343 20.33 38.44 -11.80
C ILE A 343 21.78 38.19 -12.23
N GLU A 344 22.42 39.17 -12.86
CA GLU A 344 23.83 39.11 -13.28
C GLU A 344 24.75 38.82 -12.10
N GLU A 345 24.59 39.56 -10.98
CA GLU A 345 25.37 39.36 -9.77
C GLU A 345 25.23 37.92 -9.22
N LYS A 346 23.99 37.42 -9.14
CA LYS A 346 23.72 36.06 -8.67
C LYS A 346 24.30 35.01 -9.62
N ALA A 347 24.21 35.21 -10.93
CA ALA A 347 24.78 34.32 -11.93
C ALA A 347 26.32 34.28 -11.84
N GLY A 348 26.97 35.43 -11.66
CA GLY A 348 28.41 35.53 -11.44
C GLY A 348 28.86 34.78 -10.18
N ASN A 349 28.16 34.97 -9.06
CA ASN A 349 28.42 34.24 -7.82
C ASN A 349 28.24 32.72 -7.98
N LEU A 350 27.19 32.29 -8.69
CA LEU A 350 26.94 30.88 -8.97
C LEU A 350 28.07 30.27 -9.82
N LEU A 351 28.54 30.99 -10.84
CA LEU A 351 29.66 30.56 -11.68
C LEU A 351 30.94 30.31 -10.87
N LEU A 352 31.27 31.21 -9.94
CA LEU A 352 32.43 31.06 -9.05
C LEU A 352 32.31 29.81 -8.17
N LEU A 353 31.13 29.53 -7.62
CA LEU A 353 30.87 28.32 -6.82
C LEU A 353 31.00 27.04 -7.66
N VAL A 354 30.48 27.04 -8.90
CA VAL A 354 30.60 25.92 -9.84
C VAL A 354 32.06 25.65 -10.16
N GLN A 355 32.83 26.68 -10.55
CA GLN A 355 34.26 26.55 -10.85
C GLN A 355 35.05 26.02 -9.65
N LYS A 356 34.76 26.51 -8.44
CA LYS A 356 35.36 26.00 -7.20
C LYS A 356 35.05 24.51 -6.99
N THR A 357 33.80 24.11 -7.21
CA THR A 357 33.34 22.72 -7.04
C THR A 357 33.99 21.80 -8.08
N ILE A 358 34.09 22.22 -9.34
CA ILE A 358 34.79 21.47 -10.40
C ILE A 358 36.24 21.21 -10.00
N ARG A 359 36.97 22.26 -9.60
CA ARG A 359 38.38 22.14 -9.15
C ARG A 359 38.53 21.18 -7.96
N GLN A 360 37.59 21.19 -7.01
CA GLN A 360 37.62 20.28 -5.86
C GLN A 360 37.37 18.82 -6.28
N ASN A 361 36.43 18.59 -7.20
CA ASN A 361 36.13 17.26 -7.72
C ASN A 361 37.31 16.67 -8.52
N ASP A 362 37.98 17.49 -9.33
CA ASP A 362 39.17 17.08 -10.07
C ASP A 362 40.33 16.70 -9.14
N LYS A 363 40.53 17.46 -8.06
CA LYS A 363 41.51 17.12 -7.02
C LYS A 363 41.18 15.79 -6.34
N LYS A 364 39.92 15.56 -5.98
CA LYS A 364 39.48 14.29 -5.36
C LYS A 364 39.66 13.10 -6.30
N LYS A 365 39.31 13.23 -7.59
CA LYS A 365 39.54 12.17 -8.59
C LYS A 365 41.02 11.84 -8.74
N ARG A 366 41.89 12.85 -8.80
CA ARG A 366 43.35 12.64 -8.88
C ARG A 366 43.90 11.93 -7.65
N ALA A 367 43.45 12.28 -6.44
CA ALA A 367 43.86 11.58 -5.22
C ALA A 367 43.45 10.10 -5.21
N GLN A 368 42.22 9.79 -5.64
CA GLN A 368 41.73 8.41 -5.72
C GLN A 368 42.48 7.56 -6.77
N LEU A 369 42.92 8.15 -7.87
CA LEU A 369 43.74 7.46 -8.88
C LEU A 369 45.14 7.11 -8.35
N ILE A 370 45.72 7.98 -7.52
CA ILE A 370 47.03 7.75 -6.89
C ILE A 370 46.94 6.64 -5.85
N ASP A 371 45.88 6.59 -5.03
CA ASP A 371 45.70 5.52 -4.03
C ASP A 371 45.53 4.13 -4.67
N ILE A 372 44.91 4.04 -5.86
CA ILE A 372 44.74 2.78 -6.61
C ILE A 372 46.06 2.29 -7.22
N GLU A 373 46.95 3.19 -7.66
CA GLU A 373 48.27 2.83 -8.18
C GLU A 373 49.24 2.38 -7.09
N VAL A 374 49.05 2.82 -5.84
CA VAL A 374 49.87 2.40 -4.70
C VAL A 374 49.47 1.00 -4.21
N ASP A 375 48.18 0.65 -4.22
CA ASP A 375 47.69 -0.69 -3.83
C ASP A 375 48.00 -1.80 -4.87
N HIS A 376 48.31 -1.46 -6.12
CA HIS A 376 48.72 -2.43 -7.16
C HIS A 376 50.24 -2.66 -7.25
N ASN A 377 51.05 -1.86 -6.57
CA ASN A 377 52.50 -1.98 -6.54
C ASN A 377 53.05 -2.34 -5.14
N GLY A 378 52.18 -2.75 -4.21
CA GLY A 378 52.51 -3.16 -2.84
C GLY A 378 52.56 -4.67 -2.63
#